data_AF-A0A2M7DT31-F1
#
_entry.id   AF-A0A2M7DT31-F1
#
_cell.length_a   1.000
_cell.length_b   1.000
_cell.length_c   1.000
_cell.angle_alpha   90.00
_cell.angle_beta   90.00
_cell.angle_gamma   90.00
#
_symmetry.space_group_name_H-M   'P 1'
#
loop_
_entity.id
_entity.type
_entity.pdbx_description
1 polymer ?
#
loop_
_entity_poly.entity_id
_entity_poly.type
_entity_poly.pdbx_seq_one_letter_code
_entity_poly.pdbx_strand_id
1 'polypeptide(L)' 'MTFGDRLQNLRLKKQIHQKQLARMIGVNRETIRRYENNLTRPDKHIRAQLEEILDM' A
#
# COMPACT_ATOMS: atom_id res chain seq x y z
N MET A 1 -11.32 8.79 7.27
CA MET A 1 -10.36 8.27 6.29
C MET A 1 -9.81 6.96 6.82
N THR A 2 -9.96 5.86 6.07
CA THR A 2 -9.45 4.54 6.51
C THR A 2 -7.97 4.39 6.16
N PHE A 3 -7.34 3.32 6.66
CA PHE A 3 -5.98 2.95 6.24
C PHE A 3 -5.91 2.73 4.72
N GLY A 4 -6.89 2.02 4.16
CA GLY A 4 -6.98 1.77 2.72
C GLY A 4 -7.11 3.04 1.90
N ASP A 5 -7.94 3.99 2.33
CA ASP A 5 -8.05 5.30 1.69
C ASP A 5 -6.71 6.04 1.71
N ARG A 6 -6.02 6.06 2.86
CA ARG A 6 -4.75 6.75 3.02
C ARG A 6 -3.68 6.14 2.10
N LEU A 7 -3.59 4.82 2.09
CA LEU A 7 -2.69 4.06 1.23
C LEU A 7 -2.92 4.39 -0.26
N GLN A 8 -4.18 4.34 -0.69
CA GLN A 8 -4.55 4.63 -2.08
C GLN A 8 -4.20 6.06 -2.48
N ASN A 9 -4.52 7.03 -1.62
CA ASN A 9 -4.23 8.44 -1.89
C ASN A 9 -2.72 8.71 -1.99
N LEU A 10 -1.91 8.17 -1.09
CA LEU A 10 -0.45 8.32 -1.16
C LEU A 10 0.13 7.63 -2.40
N ARG A 11 -0.37 6.44 -2.74
CA ARG A 11 0.03 5.73 -3.96
C ARG A 11 -0.26 6.54 -5.21
N LEU A 12 -1.45 7.14 -5.31
CA LEU A 12 -1.84 8.00 -6.43
C LEU A 12 -1.03 9.30 -6.47
N LYS A 13 -0.71 9.90 -5.32
CA LYS A 13 0.18 11.06 -5.23
C LYS A 13 1.58 10.78 -5.77
N LYS A 14 2.12 9.58 -5.54
CA LYS A 14 3.39 9.13 -6.13
C LYS A 14 3.27 8.64 -7.58
N GLN A 15 2.07 8.70 -8.18
CA GLN A 15 1.80 8.30 -9.57
C GLN A 15 2.22 6.86 -9.92
N ILE A 16 2.10 5.94 -8.95
CA ILE A 16 2.42 4.52 -9.16
C ILE A 16 1.17 3.65 -9.16
N HIS A 17 1.18 2.58 -9.94
CA HIS A 17 0.13 1.56 -9.98
C HIS A 17 0.25 0.59 -8.79
N GLN A 18 -0.85 -0.07 -8.42
CA GLN A 18 -0.85 -1.13 -7.40
C GLN A 18 0.22 -2.20 -7.66
N LYS A 19 0.44 -2.59 -8.93
CA LYS A 19 1.43 -3.60 -9.32
C LYS A 19 2.87 -3.12 -9.07
N GLN A 20 3.13 -1.82 -9.21
CA GLN A 20 4.45 -1.25 -8.94
C GLN A 20 4.72 -1.19 -7.44
N LEU A 21 3.76 -0.69 -6.65
CA LEU A 21 3.87 -0.70 -5.18
C LEU A 21 4.07 -2.12 -4.64
N ALA A 22 3.31 -3.08 -5.16
CA ALA A 22 3.43 -4.49 -4.79
C ALA A 22 4.85 -5.03 -5.04
N ARG A 23 5.45 -4.71 -6.19
CA ARG A 23 6.84 -5.09 -6.52
C ARG A 23 7.85 -4.44 -5.58
N MET A 24 7.66 -3.19 -5.18
CA MET A 24 8.58 -2.47 -4.29
C MET A 24 8.65 -3.09 -2.89
N ILE A 25 7.53 -3.61 -2.37
CA ILE A 25 7.47 -4.22 -1.04
C ILE A 25 7.45 -5.76 -1.08
N GLY A 26 7.65 -6.37 -2.25
CA GLY A 26 7.74 -7.83 -2.39
C GLY A 26 6.43 -8.59 -2.16
N VAL A 27 5.27 -7.98 -2.42
CA VAL A 27 3.95 -8.62 -2.29
C VAL A 27 3.23 -8.76 -3.63
N ASN A 28 2.10 -9.46 -3.65
CA ASN A 28 1.25 -9.54 -4.83
C ASN A 28 0.37 -8.29 -4.99
N ARG A 29 0.02 -7.92 -6.22
CA ARG A 29 -0.90 -6.80 -6.52
C ARG A 29 -2.23 -6.94 -5.79
N GLU A 30 -2.75 -8.17 -5.67
CA GLU A 30 -3.99 -8.45 -4.94
C GLU A 30 -3.91 -8.07 -3.47
N THR A 31 -2.73 -8.22 -2.85
CA THR A 31 -2.49 -7.80 -1.46
C THR A 31 -2.67 -6.30 -1.31
N ILE A 32 -2.12 -5.50 -2.23
CA ILE A 32 -2.32 -4.04 -2.25
C ILE A 32 -3.80 -3.69 -2.43
N ARG A 33 -4.50 -4.35 -3.36
CA ARG A 33 -5.94 -4.15 -3.56
C ARG A 33 -6.70 -4.43 -2.26
N ARG A 34 -6.40 -5.51 -1.55
CA ARG A 34 -7.05 -5.85 -0.28
C ARG A 34 -6.79 -4.80 0.81
N TYR A 35 -5.57 -4.26 0.88
CA TYR A 35 -5.26 -3.16 1.79
C TYR A 35 -6.05 -1.90 1.47
N GLU A 36 -6.07 -1.48 0.20
CA GLU A 36 -6.81 -0.30 -0.25
C GLU A 36 -8.34 -0.43 -0.04
N ASN A 37 -8.88 -1.65 -0.13
CA ASN A 37 -10.30 -1.93 0.14
C ASN A 37 -10.58 -2.27 1.61
N ASN A 38 -9.61 -2.11 2.52
CA ASN A 38 -9.73 -2.42 3.95
C ASN A 38 -10.12 -3.89 4.26
N LEU A 39 -9.91 -4.82 3.32
CA LEU A 39 -10.20 -6.25 3.47
C LEU A 39 -9.16 -6.97 4.33
N THR A 40 -7.96 -6.40 4.44
CA THR A 40 -6.83 -6.97 5.20
C THR A 40 -5.92 -5.82 5.64
N ARG A 41 -5.12 -6.05 6.67
CA ARG A 41 -4.11 -5.09 7.15
C ARG A 41 -2.71 -5.65 6.93
N PRO A 42 -1.72 -4.79 6.62
CA PRO A 42 -0.32 -5.21 6.57
C PRO A 42 0.15 -5.59 7.98
N ASP A 43 1.05 -6.55 8.04
CA ASP A 43 1.87 -6.82 9.22
C ASP A 43 2.89 -5.71 9.45
N LYS A 44 3.63 -5.79 10.56
CA LYS A 44 4.59 -4.76 10.97
C LYS A 44 5.69 -4.51 9.93
N HIS A 45 6.15 -5.55 9.24
CA HIS A 45 7.23 -5.43 8.27
C HIS A 45 6.74 -4.70 7.02
N ILE A 46 5.62 -5.15 6.43
CA ILE A 46 5.02 -4.49 5.28
C ILE A 46 4.61 -3.04 5.62
N ARG A 47 4.12 -2.79 6.84
CA ARG A 47 3.77 -1.44 7.26
C ARG A 47 4.96 -0.49 7.27
N ALA A 48 6.11 -0.92 7.81
CA ALA A 48 7.33 -0.12 7.80
C ALA A 48 7.79 0.21 6.37
N GLN A 49 7.72 -0.75 5.45
CA GLN A 49 8.05 -0.51 4.03
C GLN A 49 7.09 0.47 3.36
N LEU A 50 5.79 0.40 3.68
CA LEU A 50 4.81 1.37 3.19
C LEU A 50 5.06 2.76 3.74
N GLU A 51 5.43 2.88 5.03
CA GLU A 51 5.80 4.14 5.68
C GLU A 51 7.03 4.78 4.99
N GLU A 52 8.08 4.00 4.70
CA GLU A 52 9.26 4.49 3.96
C GLU A 52 8.95 4.88 2.51
N ILE A 53 8.21 4.06 1.77
CA ILE A 53 7.99 4.30 0.33
C ILE A 53 6.98 5.41 0.08
N LEU A 54 6.00 5.58 0.95
CA LEU A 54 4.87 6.48 0.74
C LEU A 54 4.88 7.73 1.63
N ASP A 55 5.87 7.89 2.51
CA ASP A 55 5.96 8.99 3.48
C ASP A 55 4.66 9.11 4.32
N MET A 56 4.21 7.97 4.87
CA MET A 56 2.97 7.84 5.66
C MET A 56 3.19 8.16 7.15
#